data_AF-A0A1V3X3A1-F1
#
_entry.id   AF-A0A1V3X3A1-F1
#
_cell.length_a   1.000
_cell.length_b   1.000
_cell.length_c   1.000
_cell.angle_alpha   90.00
_cell.angle_beta   90.00
_cell.angle_gamma   90.00
#
_symmetry.space_group_name_H-M   'P 1'
#
loop_
_entity.id
_entity.type
_entity.pdbx_description
1 polymer ?
#
loop_
_entity_poly.entity_id
_entity_poly.type
_entity_poly.pdbx_seq_one_letter_code
_entity_poly.pdbx_strand_id
1 'polypeptide(L)'
;MSITEGSQAGAFYLPRLEYSTLPMATDRGLGWKTLRDAGPVVFMNGWYYLTRREDVLAALRDTTAFSSREAFRSPGNPLPLVPLGFDPPEHTRYRRILQPYFSPAALAKVRPALLAHTIAMIDALAPGVSVRRWPTSRICFRFSCFWCSTVCRWPTVTA
;
A
#
# COMPACT_ATOMS: atom_id res chain seq x y z
N MET A 1 33.11 -23.21 -39.76
CA MET A 1 31.84 -23.95 -39.64
C MET A 1 30.79 -22.97 -39.15
N SER A 2 29.88 -22.61 -40.06
CA SER A 2 28.70 -21.79 -39.78
C SER A 2 27.69 -22.63 -39.00
N ILE A 3 27.02 -22.04 -38.01
CA ILE A 3 25.68 -22.45 -37.64
C ILE A 3 24.83 -21.18 -37.68
N THR A 4 24.15 -21.00 -38.81
CA THR A 4 22.99 -20.14 -38.98
C THR A 4 21.75 -21.02 -38.81
N GLU A 5 20.93 -20.71 -37.81
CA GLU A 5 19.49 -21.02 -37.67
C GLU A 5 19.10 -20.43 -36.29
N GLY A 6 18.12 -19.56 -36.10
CA GLY A 6 16.86 -19.35 -36.79
C GLY A 6 15.78 -19.18 -35.72
N SER A 7 15.70 -17.99 -35.10
CA SER A 7 14.51 -17.51 -34.38
C SER A 7 14.67 -16.03 -34.04
N GLN A 8 14.31 -15.16 -34.97
CA GLN A 8 13.92 -13.79 -34.62
C GLN A 8 12.49 -13.84 -34.09
N ALA A 9 12.31 -14.40 -32.89
CA ALA A 9 11.18 -14.03 -32.06
C ALA A 9 11.40 -12.56 -31.70
N GLY A 10 10.54 -11.67 -32.18
CA GLY A 10 10.66 -10.22 -31.95
C GLY A 10 11.03 -9.95 -30.50
N ALA A 11 12.23 -9.43 -30.27
CA ALA A 11 12.81 -9.37 -28.95
C ALA A 11 11.92 -8.51 -28.05
N PHE A 12 11.13 -9.17 -27.20
CA PHE A 12 10.33 -8.51 -26.18
C PHE A 12 11.29 -7.90 -25.16
N TYR A 13 11.73 -6.68 -25.45
CA TYR A 13 12.62 -5.93 -24.58
C TYR A 13 11.76 -5.19 -23.55
N LEU A 14 11.80 -5.65 -22.31
CA LEU A 14 11.25 -4.90 -21.19
C LEU A 14 12.30 -3.90 -20.69
N PRO A 15 11.93 -2.61 -20.51
CA PRO A 15 12.77 -1.64 -19.83
C PRO A 15 13.20 -2.18 -18.46
N ARG A 16 14.50 -2.10 -18.17
CA ARG A 16 15.07 -2.49 -16.88
C ARG A 16 15.49 -1.25 -16.10
N LEU A 17 14.97 -1.12 -14.89
CA LEU A 17 15.30 -0.05 -13.97
C LEU A 17 15.68 -0.62 -12.60
N GLU A 18 16.29 0.21 -11.77
CA GLU A 18 16.62 -0.10 -10.39
C GLU A 18 15.96 0.95 -9.50
N TYR A 19 15.31 0.54 -8.41
CA TYR A 19 14.59 1.51 -7.57
C TYR A 19 15.50 2.59 -6.99
N SER A 20 16.75 2.22 -6.69
CA SER A 20 17.77 3.11 -6.15
C SER A 20 18.17 4.25 -7.09
N THR A 21 17.90 4.12 -8.40
CA THR A 21 18.22 5.17 -9.38
C THR A 21 17.07 6.17 -9.59
N LEU A 22 15.88 5.87 -9.05
CA LEU A 22 14.72 6.75 -9.13
C LEU A 22 14.74 7.75 -7.97
N PRO A 23 14.36 9.02 -8.20
CA PRO A 23 14.31 10.05 -7.15
C PRO A 23 13.11 9.87 -6.20
N MET A 24 12.71 8.63 -5.88
CA MET A 24 11.49 8.32 -5.11
C MET A 24 11.47 8.93 -3.70
N ALA A 25 12.64 9.11 -3.08
CA ALA A 25 12.76 9.70 -1.74
C ALA A 25 12.70 11.24 -1.75
N THR A 26 13.25 11.88 -2.79
CA THR A 26 13.41 13.33 -2.89
C THR A 26 12.28 14.00 -3.69
N ASP A 27 11.85 13.36 -4.78
CA ASP A 27 10.73 13.78 -5.61
C ASP A 27 9.97 12.55 -6.14
N ARG A 28 8.90 12.19 -5.42
CA ARG A 28 8.00 11.10 -5.82
C ARG A 28 7.31 11.35 -7.15
N GLY A 29 6.98 12.59 -7.47
CA GLY A 29 6.27 12.95 -8.69
C GLY A 29 7.14 12.62 -9.90
N LEU A 30 8.39 13.09 -9.88
CA LEU A 30 9.38 12.78 -10.89
C LEU A 30 9.69 11.28 -10.96
N GLY A 31 9.89 10.62 -9.81
CA GLY A 31 10.18 9.18 -9.79
C GLY A 31 9.11 8.32 -10.47
N TRP A 32 7.83 8.56 -10.14
CA TRP A 32 6.73 7.86 -10.79
C TRP A 32 6.51 8.28 -12.25
N LYS A 33 6.82 9.53 -12.61
CA LYS A 33 6.80 9.97 -14.02
C LYS A 33 7.83 9.21 -14.84
N THR A 34 9.09 9.15 -14.37
CA THR A 34 10.16 8.40 -15.04
C THR A 34 9.79 6.93 -15.25
N LEU A 35 9.19 6.30 -14.24
CA LEU A 35 8.75 4.91 -14.35
C LEU A 35 7.65 4.72 -15.41
N ARG A 36 6.66 5.62 -15.47
CA ARG A 36 5.59 5.57 -16.49
C ARG A 36 6.10 5.88 -17.89
N ASP A 37 7.04 6.81 -18.02
CA ASP A 37 7.63 7.19 -19.31
C ASP A 37 8.50 6.07 -19.89
N ALA A 38 9.06 5.20 -19.04
CA ALA A 38 9.87 4.06 -19.48
C ALA A 38 9.07 3.00 -20.25
N GLY A 39 7.78 2.81 -19.91
CA GLY A 39 6.91 1.87 -20.60
C GLY A 39 5.75 1.36 -19.74
N PRO A 40 4.78 0.64 -20.34
CA PRO A 40 3.62 0.09 -19.63
C PRO A 40 3.98 -0.99 -18.60
N VAL A 41 5.03 -1.77 -18.90
CA VAL A 41 5.59 -2.80 -18.03
C VAL A 41 7.09 -2.56 -17.91
N VAL A 42 7.60 -2.52 -16.68
CA VAL A 42 9.03 -2.34 -16.37
C VAL A 42 9.49 -3.50 -15.50
N PHE A 43 10.68 -4.02 -15.75
CA PHE A 43 11.31 -4.99 -14.86
C PHE A 43 12.28 -4.25 -13.92
N MET A 44 12.07 -4.37 -12.61
CA MET A 44 12.86 -3.65 -11.61
C MET A 44 13.01 -4.49 -10.34
N ASN A 45 14.23 -4.57 -9.78
CA ASN A 45 14.52 -5.29 -8.54
C ASN A 45 14.00 -6.75 -8.49
N GLY A 46 13.96 -7.45 -9.62
CA GLY A 46 13.45 -8.82 -9.70
C GLY A 46 11.92 -8.96 -9.86
N TRP A 47 11.19 -7.85 -10.01
CA TRP A 47 9.72 -7.84 -10.15
C TRP A 47 9.27 -7.08 -11.40
N TYR A 48 8.06 -7.41 -11.87
CA TYR A 48 7.38 -6.69 -12.94
C TYR A 48 6.50 -5.58 -12.34
N TYR A 49 6.62 -4.38 -12.88
CA TYR A 49 5.85 -3.20 -12.47
C TYR A 49 4.92 -2.79 -13.60
N LEU A 50 3.62 -2.76 -13.30
CA LEU A 50 2.61 -2.16 -14.16
C LEU A 50 2.56 -0.67 -13.86
N THR A 51 2.70 0.17 -14.89
CA THR A 51 2.84 1.62 -14.70
C THR A 51 1.58 2.39 -15.08
N ARG A 52 0.72 1.78 -15.91
CA ARG A 52 -0.54 2.37 -16.35
C ARG A 52 -1.69 2.00 -15.42
N ARG A 53 -2.64 2.91 -15.27
CA ARG A 53 -3.76 2.77 -14.33
C ARG A 53 -4.66 1.61 -14.71
N GLU A 54 -4.97 1.47 -15.98
CA GLU A 54 -5.83 0.44 -16.54
C GLU A 54 -5.26 -0.96 -16.30
N ASP A 55 -3.96 -1.16 -16.53
CA ASP A 55 -3.27 -2.43 -16.32
C ASP A 55 -3.24 -2.79 -14.83
N VAL A 56 -2.94 -1.82 -13.97
CA VAL A 56 -2.99 -2.01 -12.51
C VAL A 56 -4.39 -2.41 -12.05
N LEU A 57 -5.44 -1.72 -12.53
CA LEU A 57 -6.82 -2.04 -12.16
C LEU A 57 -7.27 -3.40 -12.70
N ALA A 58 -6.82 -3.79 -13.89
CA ALA A 58 -7.08 -5.11 -14.46
C ALA A 58 -6.43 -6.20 -13.59
N ALA A 59 -5.14 -6.05 -13.26
CA ALA A 59 -4.42 -6.98 -12.41
C ALA A 59 -5.04 -7.11 -11.00
N LEU A 60 -5.42 -5.99 -10.38
CA LEU A 60 -6.07 -5.98 -9.06
C LEU A 60 -7.46 -6.66 -9.04
N ARG A 61 -8.08 -6.87 -10.19
CA ARG A 61 -9.40 -7.53 -10.32
C ARG A 61 -9.28 -8.99 -10.73
N ASP A 62 -8.17 -9.39 -11.33
CA ASP A 62 -7.89 -10.76 -11.73
C ASP A 62 -7.03 -11.47 -10.67
N THR A 63 -7.69 -11.99 -9.64
CA THR A 63 -7.02 -12.76 -8.59
C THR A 63 -6.56 -14.14 -9.04
N THR A 64 -6.94 -14.58 -10.24
CA THR A 64 -6.50 -15.88 -10.80
C THR A 64 -5.13 -15.76 -11.45
N ALA A 65 -4.89 -14.66 -12.18
CA ALA A 65 -3.58 -14.34 -12.73
C ALA A 65 -2.65 -13.70 -11.69
N PHE A 66 -3.18 -12.86 -10.78
CA PHE A 66 -2.41 -12.11 -9.80
C PHE A 66 -2.85 -12.47 -8.36
N SER A 67 -2.32 -13.58 -7.85
CA SER A 67 -2.58 -14.06 -6.49
C SER A 67 -1.90 -13.20 -5.43
N SER A 68 -2.59 -12.97 -4.30
CA SER A 68 -2.04 -12.25 -3.14
C SER A 68 -1.30 -13.14 -2.13
N ARG A 69 -1.30 -14.47 -2.33
CA ARG A 69 -0.77 -15.45 -1.36
C ARG A 69 0.73 -15.27 -1.08
N GLU A 70 1.52 -15.01 -2.11
CA GLU A 70 2.96 -14.82 -1.97
C GLU A 70 3.36 -13.35 -1.76
N ALA A 71 2.48 -12.40 -2.07
CA ALA A 71 2.78 -10.96 -2.00
C ALA A 71 3.16 -10.47 -0.59
N PHE A 72 2.66 -11.15 0.44
CA PHE A 72 2.85 -10.77 1.85
C PHE A 72 3.68 -11.77 2.65
N ARG A 73 4.35 -12.71 1.97
CA ARG A 73 5.17 -13.72 2.63
C ARG A 73 6.51 -13.11 3.04
N SER A 74 6.59 -12.64 4.29
CA SER A 74 7.84 -12.13 4.84
C SER A 74 8.77 -13.27 5.25
N PRO A 75 10.05 -13.26 4.84
CA PRO A 75 11.05 -14.15 5.42
C PRO A 75 11.05 -13.99 6.95
N GLY A 76 10.83 -15.09 7.69
CA GLY A 76 10.86 -15.11 9.16
C GLY A 76 9.50 -15.00 9.87
N ASN A 77 8.39 -14.73 9.18
CA ASN A 77 7.06 -14.83 9.77
C ASN A 77 6.28 -15.99 9.15
N PRO A 78 6.02 -17.09 9.88
CA PRO A 78 5.29 -18.23 9.35
C PRO A 78 3.78 -17.96 9.22
N LEU A 79 3.27 -16.88 9.82
CA LEU A 79 1.85 -16.57 9.82
C LEU A 79 1.47 -15.69 8.62
N PRO A 80 0.45 -16.08 7.84
CA PRO A 80 -0.06 -15.24 6.75
C PRO A 80 -0.79 -14.01 7.31
N LEU A 81 -0.69 -12.88 6.61
CA LEU A 81 -1.42 -11.66 6.96
C LEU A 81 -2.89 -11.81 6.58
N VAL A 82 -3.75 -12.20 7.53
CA VAL A 82 -5.21 -12.28 7.31
C VAL A 82 -5.82 -10.86 7.32
N PRO A 83 -6.67 -10.46 6.35
CA PRO A 83 -7.07 -11.20 5.15
C PRO A 83 -6.16 -11.00 3.93
N LEU A 84 -5.21 -10.05 3.97
CA LEU A 84 -4.45 -9.58 2.81
C LEU A 84 -3.72 -10.68 2.01
N GLY A 85 -3.22 -11.72 2.67
CA GLY A 85 -2.46 -12.83 2.05
C GLY A 85 -3.33 -13.97 1.51
N PHE A 86 -4.62 -13.74 1.24
CA PHE A 86 -5.53 -14.77 0.76
C PHE A 86 -6.25 -14.32 -0.50
N ASP A 87 -6.61 -15.30 -1.34
CA ASP A 87 -7.49 -15.11 -2.50
C ASP A 87 -8.90 -15.66 -2.17
N PRO A 88 -9.93 -15.38 -3.00
CA PRO A 88 -11.21 -16.08 -2.88
C PRO A 88 -11.05 -17.61 -3.01
N PRO A 89 -11.83 -18.42 -2.26
CA PRO A 89 -12.95 -18.05 -1.39
C PRO A 89 -12.56 -17.64 0.04
N GLU A 90 -11.35 -17.95 0.52
CA GLU A 90 -10.94 -17.69 1.91
C GLU A 90 -10.94 -16.19 2.22
N HIS A 91 -10.43 -15.37 1.31
CA HIS A 91 -10.45 -13.91 1.43
C HIS A 91 -11.88 -13.38 1.63
N THR A 92 -12.85 -13.92 0.88
CA THR A 92 -14.27 -13.53 0.99
C THR A 92 -14.83 -13.83 2.38
N ARG A 93 -14.46 -14.98 2.96
CA ARG A 93 -14.87 -15.38 4.32
C ARG A 93 -14.33 -14.39 5.35
N TYR A 94 -13.03 -14.07 5.31
CA TYR A 94 -12.42 -13.14 6.26
C TYR A 94 -12.95 -11.72 6.09
N ARG A 95 -13.09 -11.24 4.84
CA ARG A 95 -13.65 -9.93 4.54
C ARG A 95 -15.07 -9.77 5.09
N ARG A 96 -15.90 -10.83 5.01
CA ARG A 96 -17.27 -10.82 5.55
C ARG A 96 -17.30 -10.59 7.07
N ILE A 97 -16.32 -11.10 7.80
CA ILE A 97 -16.20 -10.90 9.25
C ILE A 97 -15.83 -9.44 9.57
N LEU A 98 -14.95 -8.83 8.77
CA LEU A 98 -14.46 -7.46 9.00
C LEU A 98 -15.42 -6.37 8.51
N GLN A 99 -16.16 -6.61 7.43
CA GLN A 99 -16.99 -5.61 6.76
C GLN A 99 -17.96 -4.85 7.69
N PRO A 100 -18.65 -5.47 8.66
CA PRO A 100 -19.59 -4.76 9.54
C PRO A 100 -18.96 -3.61 10.33
N TYR A 101 -17.70 -3.76 10.76
CA TYR A 101 -16.96 -2.76 11.53
C TYR A 101 -16.64 -1.50 10.72
N PHE A 102 -16.59 -1.62 9.40
CA PHE A 102 -16.31 -0.53 8.46
C PHE A 102 -17.55 -0.09 7.67
N SER A 103 -18.75 -0.47 8.13
CA SER A 103 -20.00 -0.01 7.53
C SER A 103 -20.25 1.49 7.79
N PRO A 104 -20.98 2.20 6.93
CA PRO A 104 -21.31 3.61 7.16
C PRO A 104 -21.96 3.87 8.53
N ALA A 105 -22.83 2.97 8.97
CA ALA A 105 -23.48 3.05 10.28
C ALA A 105 -22.50 2.85 11.45
N ALA A 106 -21.57 1.90 11.34
CA ALA A 106 -20.53 1.72 12.36
C ALA A 106 -19.59 2.94 12.44
N LEU A 107 -19.15 3.45 11.28
CA LEU A 107 -18.30 4.63 11.22
C LEU A 107 -18.99 5.90 11.72
N ALA A 108 -20.29 6.06 11.48
CA ALA A 108 -21.07 7.20 12.00
C ALA A 108 -21.06 7.26 13.54
N LYS A 109 -21.07 6.10 14.22
CA LYS A 109 -20.98 6.03 15.69
C LYS A 109 -19.62 6.48 16.22
N VAL A 110 -18.54 6.21 15.47
CA VAL A 110 -17.16 6.54 15.88
C VAL A 110 -16.77 7.97 15.50
N ARG A 111 -17.42 8.55 14.48
CA ARG A 111 -17.13 9.89 13.95
C ARG A 111 -17.00 10.99 15.01
N PRO A 112 -17.89 11.11 16.02
CA PRO A 112 -17.76 12.18 17.03
C PRO A 112 -16.44 12.11 17.82
N ALA A 113 -16.02 10.90 18.21
CA ALA A 113 -14.77 10.70 18.95
C ALA A 113 -13.53 11.06 18.11
N LEU A 114 -13.55 10.72 16.81
CA LEU A 114 -12.49 11.06 15.88
C LEU A 114 -12.37 12.57 15.65
N LEU A 115 -13.51 13.25 15.51
CA LEU A 115 -13.55 14.71 15.37
C LEU A 115 -12.99 15.38 16.62
N ALA A 116 -13.43 14.97 17.81
CA ALA A 116 -12.92 15.51 19.06
C ALA A 116 -11.40 15.31 19.19
N HIS A 117 -10.88 14.13 18.86
CA HIS A 117 -9.45 13.85 18.90
C HIS A 117 -8.66 14.68 17.87
N THR A 118 -9.20 14.85 16.67
CA THR A 118 -8.58 15.66 15.62
C THR A 118 -8.52 17.14 16.02
N ILE A 119 -9.62 17.67 16.56
CA ILE A 119 -9.69 19.06 17.07
C ILE A 119 -8.65 19.25 18.18
N ALA A 120 -8.61 18.36 19.18
CA ALA A 120 -7.62 18.45 20.25
C ALA A 120 -6.17 18.40 19.75
N MET A 121 -5.88 17.63 18.71
CA MET A 121 -4.55 17.63 18.08
C MET A 121 -4.24 18.92 17.34
N ILE A 122 -5.23 19.54 16.69
CA ILE A 122 -5.06 20.82 15.99
C ILE A 122 -4.91 21.96 16.99
N ASP A 123 -5.71 22.00 18.05
CA ASP A 123 -5.64 23.04 19.09
C ASP A 123 -4.28 23.01 19.80
N ALA A 124 -3.72 21.82 20.02
CA ALA A 124 -2.36 21.67 20.55
C ALA A 124 -1.26 22.26 19.64
N LEU A 125 -1.58 22.65 18.39
CA LEU A 125 -0.64 23.25 17.45
C LEU A 125 -0.67 24.80 17.45
N ALA A 126 -1.61 25.48 18.11
CA ALA A 126 -1.79 26.94 17.97
C ALA A 126 -1.57 27.74 19.29
N PRO A 127 -1.12 29.02 19.28
CA PRO A 127 -0.35 29.77 18.27
C PRO A 127 1.12 30.03 18.68
N GLY A 128 2.05 29.98 17.72
CA GLY A 128 3.48 30.29 17.88
C GLY A 128 4.44 29.21 17.40
N VAL A 129 3.93 28.02 17.06
CA VAL A 129 4.74 26.90 16.59
C VAL A 129 4.76 26.87 15.07
N SER A 130 5.92 27.09 14.47
CA SER A 130 6.10 26.87 13.03
C SER A 130 5.86 25.38 12.69
N VAL A 131 4.94 25.10 11.76
CA VAL A 131 4.63 23.74 11.26
C VAL A 131 5.88 22.96 10.79
N ARG A 132 6.97 23.67 10.47
CA ARG A 132 8.29 23.10 10.14
C ARG A 132 8.95 22.29 11.26
N ARG A 133 8.48 22.37 12.52
CA ARG A 133 9.20 21.81 13.69
C ARG A 133 8.59 20.55 14.31
N TRP A 134 7.47 20.04 13.79
CA TRP A 134 6.90 18.79 14.29
C TRP A 134 7.20 17.66 13.31
N PRO A 135 7.85 16.56 13.75
CA PRO A 135 8.09 15.44 12.87
C PRO A 135 6.74 14.81 12.51
N THR A 136 6.44 14.71 11.21
CA THR A 136 5.20 14.15 10.63
C THR A 136 4.81 12.80 11.27
N SER A 137 5.82 12.05 11.72
CA SER A 137 5.66 10.80 12.47
C SER A 137 4.80 10.93 13.72
N ARG A 138 4.87 12.02 14.50
CA ARG A 138 4.11 12.16 15.76
C ARG A 138 2.61 12.33 15.57
N ILE A 139 2.19 13.07 14.54
CA ILE A 139 0.76 13.29 14.24
C ILE A 139 0.16 12.02 13.63
N CYS A 140 0.82 11.46 12.61
CA CYS A 140 0.35 10.24 11.95
C CYS A 140 0.29 9.05 12.92
N PHE A 141 1.27 8.92 13.82
CA PHE A 141 1.29 7.84 14.79
C PHE A 141 0.18 7.99 15.84
N ARG A 142 0.01 9.20 16.41
CA ARG A 142 -0.98 9.42 17.46
C ARG A 142 -2.42 9.26 16.97
N PHE A 143 -2.73 9.74 15.76
CA PHE A 143 -4.05 9.51 15.13
C PHE A 143 -4.29 8.03 14.82
N SER A 144 -3.29 7.33 14.26
CA SER A 144 -3.41 5.90 13.92
C SER A 144 -3.61 5.02 15.16
N CYS A 145 -2.86 5.28 16.25
CA CYS A 145 -3.01 4.56 17.51
C CYS A 145 -4.39 4.80 18.15
N PHE A 146 -4.87 6.05 18.15
CA PHE A 146 -6.21 6.38 18.66
C PHE A 146 -7.32 5.73 17.85
N TRP A 147 -7.20 5.70 16.52
CA TRP A 147 -8.13 4.98 15.66
C TRP A 147 -8.20 3.50 16.03
N CYS A 148 -7.04 2.84 16.18
CA CYS A 148 -6.97 1.42 16.51
C CYS A 148 -7.61 1.14 17.89
N SER A 149 -7.33 1.94 18.92
CA SER A 149 -7.92 1.75 20.24
C SER A 149 -9.43 2.02 20.27
N THR A 150 -9.90 3.03 19.54
CA THR A 150 -11.32 3.44 19.55
C THR A 150 -12.20 2.52 18.70
N VAL A 151 -11.72 2.10 17.52
CA VAL A 151 -12.48 1.25 16.59
C VAL A 151 -12.37 -0.22 16.95
N CYS A 152 -11.17 -0.71 17.24
CA CYS A 152 -10.97 -2.11 17.55
C CYS A 152 -11.24 -2.41 19.04
N ARG A 153 -11.52 -1.38 19.86
CA ARG A 153 -11.78 -1.50 21.30
C ARG A 153 -10.67 -2.30 22.01
N TRP A 154 -9.43 -2.17 21.50
CA TRP A 154 -8.26 -2.77 22.11
C TRP A 154 -8.07 -2.14 23.49
N PRO A 155 -7.84 -2.94 24.55
CA PRO A 155 -7.59 -2.38 25.87
C PRO A 155 -6.40 -1.42 25.74
N THR A 156 -6.56 -0.21 26.27
CA THR A 156 -5.42 0.67 26.52
C THR A 156 -4.47 -0.10 27.42
N VAL A 157 -3.36 -0.57 26.85
CA VAL A 157 -2.21 -1.00 27.64
C VAL A 157 -1.71 0.27 28.31
N THR A 158 -2.15 0.51 29.54
CA THR A 158 -1.42 1.36 30.47
C THR A 158 -0.05 0.72 30.64
N ALA A 159 0.95 1.38 30.07
CA ALA A 159 2.35 1.12 30.36
C ALA A 159 2.63 1.43 31.84
#